data_AF-A0A7V2JCK6-F1
#
_entry.id   AF-A0A7V2JCK6-F1
#
_cell.length_a   1.000
_cell.length_b   1.000
_cell.length_c   1.000
_cell.angle_alpha   90.00
_cell.angle_beta   90.00
_cell.angle_gamma   90.00
#
_symmetry.space_group_name_H-M   'P 1'
#
loop_
_entity.id
_entity.type
_entity.pdbx_description
1 polymer ?
#
loop_
_entity_poly.entity_id
_entity_poly.type
_entity_poly.pdbx_seq_one_letter_code
_entity_poly.pdbx_strand_id
1 'polypeptide(L)'
;MEMGRMIEAKPGLSLTKHTIEVLDYAAKEFEKVQSSLITNVPEQELFEAIVISCAFHDLGKGAREFSFSEKKNFSHALASAVLANNSLPEIPLKDYIIFAIMGHHGTRSKDLFSNHINQKMTLKLPDLTNEYDNIRNYVKNNYKICLPKLNPKAYTPAETINRVLKTFWCGTGNWHQHSLILGILNLSDWKASEGYKRK
;
A
#
# COMPACT_ATOMS: atom_id res chain seq x y z
N MET A 1 10.79 13.04 -26.10
CA MET A 1 10.17 12.38 -24.92
C MET A 1 11.31 11.81 -24.09
N GLU A 2 11.58 12.38 -22.92
CA GLU A 2 12.46 11.71 -21.96
C GLU A 2 11.78 10.41 -21.54
N MET A 3 12.47 9.28 -21.71
CA MET A 3 12.03 8.04 -21.08
C MET A 3 12.15 8.25 -19.57
N GLY A 4 11.01 8.25 -18.86
CA GLY A 4 10.99 8.32 -17.41
C GLY A 4 11.86 7.22 -16.80
N ARG A 5 12.55 7.52 -15.69
CA ARG A 5 13.37 6.53 -15.01
C ARG A 5 12.46 5.56 -14.26
N MET A 6 12.76 4.27 -14.32
CA MET A 6 11.99 3.24 -13.61
C MET A 6 12.07 3.45 -12.09
N ILE A 7 10.92 3.36 -11.39
CA ILE A 7 10.93 3.23 -9.93
C ILE A 7 11.06 1.74 -9.60
N GLU A 8 12.05 1.39 -8.80
CA GLU A 8 12.30 0.00 -8.44
C GLU A 8 11.53 -0.40 -7.17
N ALA A 9 10.91 -1.57 -7.20
CA ALA A 9 10.39 -2.26 -6.01
C ALA A 9 11.43 -3.22 -5.40
N LYS A 10 12.30 -3.78 -6.25
CA LYS A 10 13.52 -4.53 -5.91
C LYS A 10 14.60 -4.14 -6.95
N PRO A 11 15.89 -4.38 -6.69
CA PRO A 11 16.94 -4.13 -7.69
C PRO A 11 16.58 -4.77 -9.05
N GLY A 12 16.51 -3.97 -10.12
CA GLY A 12 16.16 -4.46 -11.46
C GLY A 12 14.69 -4.86 -11.69
N LEU A 13 13.80 -4.66 -10.71
CA LEU A 13 12.36 -4.94 -10.83
C LEU A 13 11.55 -3.66 -10.64
N SER A 14 10.78 -3.28 -11.67
CA SER A 14 9.92 -2.09 -11.59
C SER A 14 8.81 -2.23 -10.54
N LEU A 15 8.39 -1.08 -10.03
CA LEU A 15 7.28 -0.94 -9.09
C LEU A 15 5.98 -1.49 -9.68
N THR A 16 5.68 -1.14 -10.94
CA THR A 16 4.52 -1.68 -11.67
C THR A 16 4.54 -3.20 -11.69
N LYS A 17 5.67 -3.80 -12.09
CA LYS A 17 5.76 -5.25 -12.29
C LYS A 17 5.61 -6.01 -10.97
N HIS A 18 6.30 -5.54 -9.92
CA HIS A 18 6.15 -6.12 -8.58
C HIS A 18 4.71 -6.02 -8.10
N THR A 19 4.10 -4.83 -8.17
CA THR A 19 2.73 -4.63 -7.69
C THR A 19 1.71 -5.47 -8.45
N ILE A 20 1.89 -5.69 -9.76
CA ILE A 20 1.03 -6.61 -10.54
C ILE A 20 1.14 -8.05 -10.00
N GLU A 21 2.35 -8.55 -9.74
CA GLU A 21 2.53 -9.88 -9.15
C GLU A 21 1.85 -9.98 -7.76
N VAL A 22 1.96 -8.93 -6.93
CA VAL A 22 1.25 -8.85 -5.64
C VAL A 22 -0.26 -8.92 -5.81
N LEU A 23 -0.82 -8.15 -6.75
CA LEU A 23 -2.26 -8.14 -7.04
C LEU A 23 -2.78 -9.52 -7.47
N ASP A 24 -2.02 -10.22 -8.33
CA ASP A 24 -2.38 -11.55 -8.80
C ASP A 24 -2.37 -12.60 -7.68
N TYR A 25 -1.41 -12.51 -6.77
CA TYR A 25 -1.42 -13.34 -5.57
C TYR A 25 -2.59 -12.97 -4.65
N ALA A 26 -2.86 -11.67 -4.43
CA ALA A 26 -3.92 -11.22 -3.54
C ALA A 26 -5.30 -11.72 -3.99
N ALA A 27 -5.59 -11.68 -5.31
CA ALA A 27 -6.82 -12.23 -5.86
C ALA A 27 -6.97 -13.73 -5.56
N LYS A 28 -5.93 -14.53 -5.84
CA LYS A 28 -5.93 -15.98 -5.58
C LYS A 28 -6.03 -16.33 -4.10
N GLU A 29 -5.45 -15.51 -3.22
CA GLU A 29 -5.54 -15.75 -1.78
C GLU A 29 -6.92 -15.35 -1.25
N PHE A 30 -7.51 -14.25 -1.74
CA PHE A 30 -8.85 -13.84 -1.35
C PHE A 30 -9.91 -14.90 -1.70
N GLU A 31 -9.82 -15.53 -2.87
CA GLU A 31 -10.72 -16.63 -3.29
C GLU A 31 -10.73 -17.83 -2.32
N LYS A 32 -9.68 -18.02 -1.52
CA LYS A 32 -9.57 -19.12 -0.55
C LYS A 32 -10.15 -18.75 0.82
N VAL A 33 -10.43 -17.47 1.06
CA VAL A 33 -10.93 -16.99 2.35
C VAL A 33 -12.44 -17.08 2.37
N GLN A 34 -12.99 -17.66 3.45
CA GLN A 34 -14.41 -17.57 3.77
C GLN A 34 -14.68 -16.25 4.51
N SER A 35 -14.66 -15.12 3.80
CA SER A 35 -14.71 -13.78 4.42
C SER A 35 -15.99 -13.52 5.22
N SER A 36 -17.10 -14.13 4.83
CA SER A 36 -18.39 -14.05 5.52
C SER A 36 -18.37 -14.58 6.95
N LEU A 37 -17.40 -15.44 7.30
CA LEU A 37 -17.20 -15.90 8.68
C LEU A 37 -16.39 -14.92 9.55
N ILE A 38 -15.76 -13.91 8.94
CA ILE A 38 -14.81 -13.00 9.59
C ILE A 38 -15.38 -11.58 9.68
N THR A 39 -16.14 -11.15 8.67
CA THR A 39 -16.72 -9.82 8.60
C THR A 39 -18.07 -9.83 7.89
N ASN A 40 -18.89 -8.83 8.22
CA ASN A 40 -20.18 -8.55 7.58
C ASN A 40 -20.04 -7.60 6.37
N VAL A 41 -18.83 -7.17 6.02
CA VAL A 41 -18.57 -6.33 4.85
C VAL A 41 -18.82 -7.15 3.58
N PRO A 42 -19.52 -6.59 2.57
CA PRO A 42 -19.71 -7.27 1.30
C PRO A 42 -18.37 -7.72 0.69
N GLU A 43 -18.32 -8.95 0.16
CA GLU A 43 -17.08 -9.53 -0.36
C GLU A 43 -16.42 -8.65 -1.42
N GLN A 44 -17.21 -8.01 -2.28
CA GLN A 44 -16.72 -7.08 -3.29
C GLN A 44 -16.04 -5.84 -2.67
N GLU A 45 -16.61 -5.23 -1.63
CA GLU A 45 -16.01 -4.07 -0.96
C GLU A 45 -14.71 -4.46 -0.26
N LEU A 46 -14.68 -5.64 0.36
CA LEU A 46 -13.49 -6.17 1.00
C LEU A 46 -12.40 -6.49 -0.03
N PHE A 47 -12.74 -7.10 -1.15
CA PHE A 47 -11.83 -7.36 -2.26
C PHE A 47 -11.26 -6.06 -2.82
N GLU A 48 -12.11 -5.04 -3.01
CA GLU A 48 -11.69 -3.70 -3.42
C GLU A 48 -10.69 -3.08 -2.44
N ALA A 49 -10.94 -3.19 -1.13
CA ALA A 49 -10.01 -2.71 -0.12
C ALA A 49 -8.65 -3.43 -0.17
N ILE A 50 -8.64 -4.74 -0.43
CA ILE A 50 -7.41 -5.53 -0.60
C ILE A 50 -6.65 -5.08 -1.85
N VAL A 51 -7.34 -4.94 -2.98
CA VAL A 51 -6.75 -4.50 -4.26
C VAL A 51 -6.17 -3.08 -4.11
N ILE A 52 -6.90 -2.16 -3.48
CA ILE A 52 -6.40 -0.81 -3.21
C ILE A 52 -5.16 -0.87 -2.30
N SER A 53 -5.19 -1.67 -1.23
CA SER A 53 -4.05 -1.81 -0.32
C SER A 53 -2.81 -2.31 -1.08
N CYS A 54 -2.97 -3.32 -1.93
CA CYS A 54 -1.89 -3.84 -2.78
C CYS A 54 -1.39 -2.80 -3.79
N ALA A 55 -2.28 -2.06 -4.44
CA ALA A 55 -1.89 -1.04 -5.42
C ALA A 55 -1.04 0.09 -4.83
N PHE A 56 -1.26 0.42 -3.56
CA PHE A 56 -0.56 1.50 -2.87
C PHE A 56 0.66 1.05 -2.05
N HIS A 57 0.76 -0.23 -1.64
CA HIS A 57 1.66 -0.66 -0.56
C HIS A 57 3.11 -0.20 -0.70
N ASP A 58 3.64 -0.18 -1.92
CA ASP A 58 5.05 0.11 -2.21
C ASP A 58 5.29 1.48 -2.87
N LEU A 59 4.27 2.32 -3.08
CA LEU A 59 4.43 3.61 -3.77
C LEU A 59 5.40 4.57 -3.05
N GLY A 60 5.57 4.41 -1.74
CA GLY A 60 6.55 5.14 -0.94
C GLY A 60 8.01 4.93 -1.37
N LYS A 61 8.33 3.87 -2.14
CA LYS A 61 9.65 3.68 -2.77
C LYS A 61 9.95 4.72 -3.85
N GLY A 62 8.91 5.41 -4.34
CA GLY A 62 9.01 6.58 -5.20
C GLY A 62 9.57 7.83 -4.51
N ALA A 63 9.83 7.81 -3.20
CA ALA A 63 10.53 8.90 -2.51
C ALA A 63 12.04 8.89 -2.82
N ARG A 64 12.67 10.07 -2.90
CA ARG A 64 14.14 10.21 -3.04
C ARG A 64 14.90 9.72 -1.81
N GLU A 65 14.26 9.78 -0.66
CA GLU A 65 14.80 9.39 0.63
C GLU A 65 14.85 7.86 0.82
N PHE A 66 14.09 7.10 0.01
CA PHE A 66 14.14 5.64 0.01
C PHE A 66 15.41 5.11 -0.65
N SER A 67 16.05 4.11 -0.03
CA SER A 67 17.22 3.40 -0.55
C SER A 67 17.12 1.91 -0.20
N PHE A 68 17.59 1.04 -1.10
CA PHE A 68 17.71 -0.40 -0.85
C PHE A 68 18.96 -0.77 -0.04
N SER A 69 20.01 0.05 -0.10
CA SER A 69 21.35 -0.28 0.42
C SER A 69 21.69 0.43 1.73
N GLU A 70 21.02 1.54 2.05
CA GLU A 70 21.31 2.35 3.24
C GLU A 70 20.17 2.23 4.26
N LYS A 71 20.52 1.96 5.52
CA LYS A 71 19.59 2.08 6.66
C LYS A 71 19.31 3.57 6.92
N LYS A 72 18.52 4.20 6.05
CA LYS A 72 17.91 5.50 6.34
C LYS A 72 16.72 5.28 7.26
N ASN A 73 16.51 6.18 8.21
CA ASN A 73 15.30 6.24 9.04
C ASN A 73 14.09 6.71 8.19
N PHE A 74 13.75 5.93 7.16
CA PHE A 74 12.66 6.22 6.22
C PHE A 74 11.80 4.97 6.03
N SER A 75 10.50 5.10 6.32
CA SER A 75 9.54 4.02 6.11
C SER A 75 8.78 4.22 4.80
N HIS A 76 9.05 3.39 3.80
CA HIS A 76 8.27 3.41 2.55
C HIS A 76 6.82 3.02 2.81
N ALA A 77 6.52 2.13 3.75
CA ALA A 77 5.16 1.76 4.12
C ALA A 77 4.36 2.97 4.66
N LEU A 78 4.97 3.82 5.49
CA LEU A 78 4.35 5.06 5.96
C LEU A 78 4.17 6.06 4.82
N ALA A 79 5.17 6.22 3.95
CA ALA A 79 5.06 7.08 2.77
C ALA A 79 3.93 6.62 1.83
N SER A 80 3.81 5.33 1.58
CA SER A 80 2.71 4.71 0.83
C SER A 80 1.36 4.99 1.47
N ALA A 81 1.25 4.86 2.79
CA ALA A 81 0.01 5.12 3.53
C ALA A 81 -0.41 6.59 3.43
N VAL A 82 0.56 7.52 3.49
CA VAL A 82 0.30 8.96 3.26
C VAL A 82 -0.23 9.19 1.84
N LEU A 83 0.40 8.60 0.82
CA LEU A 83 -0.07 8.72 -0.57
C LEU A 83 -1.49 8.16 -0.74
N ALA A 84 -1.80 7.03 -0.10
CA ALA A 84 -3.14 6.45 -0.11
C ALA A 84 -4.16 7.36 0.58
N ASN A 85 -3.83 7.87 1.77
CA ASN A 85 -4.71 8.78 2.52
C ASN A 85 -5.07 10.03 1.69
N ASN A 86 -4.12 10.55 0.93
CA ASN A 86 -4.29 11.76 0.13
C ASN A 86 -5.07 11.52 -1.17
N SER A 87 -4.97 10.32 -1.72
CA SER A 87 -5.53 9.99 -3.03
C SER A 87 -6.91 9.36 -2.94
N LEU A 88 -7.18 8.62 -1.87
CA LEU A 88 -8.44 7.90 -1.70
C LEU A 88 -9.58 8.84 -1.26
N PRO A 89 -10.78 8.73 -1.86
CA PRO A 89 -11.96 9.38 -1.34
C PRO A 89 -12.33 8.81 0.04
N GLU A 90 -13.12 9.56 0.81
CA GLU A 90 -13.66 9.03 2.07
C GLU A 90 -14.64 7.89 1.78
N ILE A 91 -14.25 6.68 2.17
CA ILE A 91 -15.03 5.44 2.05
C ILE A 91 -14.95 4.67 3.37
N PRO A 92 -15.94 3.80 3.69
CA PRO A 92 -15.98 3.09 4.98
C PRO A 92 -14.70 2.31 5.31
N LEU A 93 -14.04 1.75 4.30
CA LEU A 93 -12.83 0.93 4.46
C LEU A 93 -11.51 1.72 4.39
N LYS A 94 -11.54 3.04 4.21
CA LYS A 94 -10.33 3.87 4.00
C LYS A 94 -9.30 3.67 5.10
N ASP A 95 -9.74 3.66 6.37
CA ASP A 95 -8.82 3.55 7.51
C ASP A 95 -8.19 2.17 7.60
N TYR A 96 -8.93 1.12 7.22
CA TYR A 96 -8.44 -0.25 7.16
C TYR A 96 -7.38 -0.40 6.07
N ILE A 97 -7.60 0.20 4.91
CA ILE A 97 -6.66 0.24 3.78
C ILE A 97 -5.36 0.96 4.19
N ILE A 98 -5.48 2.18 4.74
CA ILE A 98 -4.34 2.98 5.18
C ILE A 98 -3.54 2.21 6.24
N PHE A 99 -4.22 1.59 7.22
CA PHE A 99 -3.54 0.86 8.27
C PHE A 99 -2.87 -0.41 7.75
N ALA A 100 -3.49 -1.14 6.82
CA ALA A 100 -2.89 -2.31 6.19
C ALA A 100 -1.62 -1.93 5.42
N ILE A 101 -1.67 -0.86 4.62
CA ILE A 101 -0.49 -0.33 3.91
C ILE A 101 0.60 0.10 4.90
N MET A 102 0.25 0.79 5.98
CA MET A 102 1.26 1.23 6.96
C MET A 102 1.91 0.04 7.70
N GLY A 103 1.14 -1.04 7.93
CA GLY A 103 1.54 -2.19 8.74
C GLY A 103 2.17 -3.36 7.98
N HIS A 104 2.37 -3.28 6.66
CA HIS A 104 2.66 -4.48 5.85
C HIS A 104 4.05 -5.11 6.07
N HIS A 105 5.02 -4.37 6.63
CA HIS A 105 6.30 -4.94 7.11
C HIS A 105 6.29 -5.30 8.60
N GLY A 106 5.11 -5.40 9.20
CA GLY A 106 4.90 -5.55 10.63
C GLY A 106 4.85 -4.19 11.34
N THR A 107 3.80 -4.00 12.14
CA THR A 107 3.57 -2.79 12.96
C THR A 107 4.58 -2.61 14.11
N ARG A 108 5.55 -3.53 14.26
CA ARG A 108 6.50 -3.61 15.38
C ARG A 108 7.77 -2.79 15.22
N SER A 109 8.00 -2.11 14.09
CA SER A 109 9.14 -1.18 14.05
C SER A 109 8.82 -0.01 14.99
N LYS A 110 9.56 0.12 16.10
CA LYS A 110 9.45 1.28 17.02
C LYS A 110 9.55 2.60 16.24
N ASP A 111 10.25 2.60 15.10
CA ASP A 111 10.49 3.79 14.27
C ASP A 111 9.24 4.31 13.55
N LEU A 112 8.30 3.45 13.17
CA LEU A 112 7.06 3.81 12.43
C LEU A 112 6.18 4.79 13.20
N PHE A 113 6.10 4.66 14.53
CA PHE A 113 5.28 5.53 15.38
C PHE A 113 6.10 6.52 16.19
N SER A 114 7.39 6.28 16.44
CA SER A 114 8.21 7.15 17.29
C SER A 114 8.95 8.26 16.52
N ASN A 115 9.33 8.02 15.26
CA ASN A 115 10.21 8.91 14.48
C ASN A 115 9.54 9.53 13.23
N HIS A 116 8.23 9.34 13.06
CA HIS A 116 7.46 9.71 11.87
C HIS A 116 7.41 11.22 11.56
N ILE A 117 7.52 12.07 12.58
CA ILE A 117 7.42 13.53 12.47
C ILE A 117 8.52 14.11 11.55
N ASN A 118 9.67 13.42 11.46
CA ASN A 118 10.82 13.87 10.68
C ASN A 118 10.91 13.24 9.29
N GLN A 119 9.95 12.39 8.88
CA GLN A 119 10.00 11.73 7.58
C GLN A 119 9.65 12.71 6.45
N LYS A 120 10.68 13.31 5.86
CA LYS A 120 10.58 14.08 4.61
C LYS A 120 10.27 13.13 3.45
N MET A 121 9.38 13.56 2.55
CA MET A 121 8.98 12.76 1.39
C MET A 121 9.06 13.62 0.13
N THR A 122 10.17 13.50 -0.60
CA THR A 122 10.35 14.15 -1.90
C THR A 122 10.06 13.12 -2.99
N LEU A 123 8.91 13.24 -3.65
CA LEU A 123 8.49 12.27 -4.66
C LEU A 123 9.28 12.43 -5.98
N LYS A 124 9.67 11.31 -6.58
CA LYS A 124 10.27 11.22 -7.93
C LYS A 124 9.17 11.36 -9.00
N LEU A 125 8.56 12.53 -9.10
CA LEU A 125 7.64 12.86 -10.19
C LEU A 125 8.47 13.30 -11.42
N PRO A 126 8.10 12.90 -12.65
CA PRO A 126 6.86 12.24 -13.08
C PRO A 126 6.86 10.70 -13.00
N ASP A 127 8.01 10.07 -12.75
CA ASP A 127 8.19 8.61 -12.84
C ASP A 127 7.20 7.81 -11.97
N LEU A 128 6.98 8.24 -10.72
CA LEU A 128 6.02 7.61 -9.82
C LEU A 128 4.58 7.66 -10.35
N THR A 129 4.19 8.75 -11.02
CA THR A 129 2.86 8.87 -11.61
C THR A 129 2.68 7.87 -12.75
N ASN A 130 3.69 7.70 -13.61
CA ASN A 130 3.64 6.75 -14.71
C ASN A 130 3.52 5.30 -14.20
N GLU A 131 4.33 4.93 -13.21
CA GLU A 131 4.26 3.60 -12.57
C GLU A 131 2.87 3.35 -11.96
N TYR A 132 2.33 4.32 -11.22
CA TYR A 132 1.00 4.17 -10.63
C TYR A 132 -0.11 4.13 -11.69
N ASP A 133 -0.04 4.91 -12.77
CA ASP A 133 -1.02 4.84 -13.84
C ASP A 133 -1.02 3.48 -14.56
N ASN A 134 0.13 2.83 -14.70
CA ASN A 134 0.20 1.45 -15.20
C ASN A 134 -0.52 0.47 -14.26
N ILE A 135 -0.29 0.60 -12.95
CA ILE A 135 -0.98 -0.20 -11.93
C ILE A 135 -2.49 0.03 -11.99
N ARG A 136 -2.94 1.30 -12.07
CA ARG A 136 -4.36 1.66 -12.19
C ARG A 136 -5.01 1.06 -13.44
N ASN A 137 -4.33 1.12 -14.57
CA ASN A 137 -4.81 0.53 -15.82
C ASN A 137 -4.95 -0.99 -15.71
N TYR A 138 -3.96 -1.66 -15.10
CA TYR A 138 -4.03 -3.10 -14.83
C TYR A 138 -5.24 -3.45 -13.95
N VAL A 139 -5.41 -2.75 -12.83
CA VAL A 139 -6.51 -2.99 -11.87
C VAL A 139 -7.87 -2.75 -12.53
N LYS A 140 -8.02 -1.68 -13.30
CA LYS A 140 -9.25 -1.38 -14.04
C LYS A 140 -9.57 -2.48 -15.05
N ASN A 141 -8.58 -2.97 -15.79
CA ASN A 141 -8.80 -3.93 -16.86
C ASN A 141 -9.11 -5.34 -16.32
N ASN A 142 -8.44 -5.77 -15.25
CA ASN A 142 -8.53 -7.13 -14.73
C ASN A 142 -9.57 -7.29 -13.62
N TYR A 143 -9.73 -6.30 -12.74
CA TYR A 143 -10.64 -6.40 -11.58
C TYR A 143 -11.86 -5.48 -11.68
N LYS A 144 -11.93 -4.63 -12.72
CA LYS A 144 -13.00 -3.64 -12.92
C LYS A 144 -13.10 -2.59 -11.80
N ILE A 145 -12.02 -2.39 -11.05
CA ILE A 145 -11.94 -1.44 -9.95
C ILE A 145 -11.32 -0.13 -10.45
N CYS A 146 -11.97 1.00 -10.17
CA CYS A 146 -11.50 2.33 -10.58
C CYS A 146 -10.66 2.98 -9.47
N LEU A 147 -9.35 2.80 -9.52
CA LEU A 147 -8.43 3.49 -8.60
C LEU A 147 -8.34 5.00 -8.88
N PRO A 148 -8.31 5.86 -7.84
CA PRO A 148 -8.18 7.30 -8.02
C PRO A 148 -6.79 7.67 -8.57
N LYS A 149 -6.69 8.87 -9.14
CA LYS A 149 -5.40 9.44 -9.54
C LYS A 149 -4.54 9.69 -8.29
N LEU A 150 -3.22 9.59 -8.45
CA LEU A 150 -2.29 9.93 -7.37
C LEU A 150 -2.44 11.41 -7.05
N ASN A 151 -2.68 11.72 -5.77
CA ASN A 151 -2.68 13.08 -5.27
C ASN A 151 -1.36 13.34 -4.54
N PRO A 152 -0.38 14.01 -5.19
CA PRO A 152 0.93 14.26 -4.59
C PRO A 152 0.90 15.40 -3.57
N LYS A 153 -0.27 15.94 -3.20
CA LYS A 153 -0.38 16.98 -2.17
C LYS A 153 0.33 16.53 -0.89
N ALA A 154 1.03 17.46 -0.27
CA ALA A 154 1.68 17.25 1.00
C ALA A 154 0.63 17.18 2.12
N TYR A 155 0.42 15.99 2.65
CA TYR A 155 -0.07 15.81 4.02
C TYR A 155 1.06 15.24 4.86
N THR A 156 1.00 15.48 6.16
CA THR A 156 2.06 15.07 7.07
C THR A 156 1.85 13.60 7.49
N PRO A 157 2.93 12.83 7.71
CA PRO A 157 2.83 11.49 8.28
C PRO A 157 2.03 11.45 9.59
N ALA A 158 2.11 12.51 10.39
CA ALA A 158 1.38 12.65 11.65
C ALA A 158 -0.14 12.57 11.48
N GLU A 159 -0.72 13.23 10.47
CA GLU A 159 -2.16 13.19 10.22
C GLU A 159 -2.64 11.78 9.85
N THR A 160 -1.85 11.08 9.03
CA THR A 160 -2.16 9.70 8.62
C THR A 160 -2.11 8.75 9.82
N ILE A 161 -1.10 8.89 10.69
CA ILE A 161 -0.97 8.11 11.92
C ILE A 161 -2.11 8.42 12.89
N ASN A 162 -2.38 9.70 13.15
CA ASN A 162 -3.45 10.13 14.05
C ASN A 162 -4.82 9.59 13.61
N ARG A 163 -5.08 9.56 12.30
CA ARG A 163 -6.30 8.98 11.73
C ARG A 163 -6.42 7.49 12.08
N VAL A 164 -5.37 6.70 11.85
CA VAL A 164 -5.35 5.27 12.19
C VAL A 164 -5.51 5.05 13.70
N LEU A 165 -4.76 5.79 14.53
CA LEU A 165 -4.84 5.67 15.99
C LEU A 165 -6.24 6.00 16.51
N LYS A 166 -6.87 7.06 15.97
CA LYS A 166 -8.24 7.43 16.34
C LYS A 166 -9.23 6.31 16.04
N THR A 167 -9.11 5.65 14.89
CA THR A 167 -10.05 4.60 14.46
C THR A 167 -9.84 3.28 15.21
N PHE A 168 -8.59 2.84 15.41
CA PHE A 168 -8.30 1.50 15.93
C PHE A 168 -7.93 1.45 17.41
N TRP A 169 -7.26 2.46 17.96
CA TRP A 169 -6.88 2.49 19.38
C TRP A 169 -7.90 3.19 20.25
N CYS A 170 -8.44 4.32 19.78
CA CYS A 170 -9.44 5.09 20.53
C CYS A 170 -10.88 4.84 20.05
N GLY A 171 -11.04 4.10 18.96
CA GLY A 171 -12.31 3.92 18.26
C GLY A 171 -12.82 2.48 18.26
N THR A 172 -13.76 2.22 17.36
CA THR A 172 -14.46 0.93 17.21
C THR A 172 -13.99 0.13 15.99
N GLY A 173 -12.78 0.41 15.48
CA GLY A 173 -12.22 -0.30 14.34
C GLY A 173 -12.22 -1.82 14.53
N ASN A 174 -12.67 -2.55 13.51
CA ASN A 174 -12.75 -4.01 13.55
C ASN A 174 -11.37 -4.64 13.26
N TRP A 175 -10.72 -5.12 14.30
CA TRP A 175 -9.40 -5.74 14.22
C TRP A 175 -9.35 -7.01 13.36
N HIS A 176 -10.42 -7.80 13.32
CA HIS A 176 -10.47 -9.00 12.47
C HIS A 176 -10.51 -8.63 10.99
N GLN A 177 -11.31 -7.64 10.63
CA GLN A 177 -11.37 -7.11 9.28
C GLN A 177 -10.04 -6.49 8.85
N HIS A 178 -9.40 -5.71 9.72
CA HIS A 178 -8.06 -5.18 9.45
C HIS A 178 -7.04 -6.32 9.24
N SER A 179 -7.06 -7.32 10.13
CA SER A 179 -6.14 -8.46 10.06
C SER A 179 -6.31 -9.26 8.77
N LEU A 180 -7.53 -9.35 8.24
CA LEU A 180 -7.80 -10.01 6.97
C LEU A 180 -7.17 -9.24 5.78
N ILE A 181 -7.41 -7.93 5.70
CA ILE A 181 -6.85 -7.08 4.63
C ILE A 181 -5.31 -7.09 4.70
N LEU A 182 -4.75 -6.88 5.89
CA LEU A 182 -3.31 -6.90 6.13
C LEU A 182 -2.70 -8.28 5.84
N GLY A 183 -3.36 -9.36 6.27
CA GLY A 183 -2.88 -10.73 6.09
C GLY A 183 -2.74 -11.11 4.62
N ILE A 184 -3.75 -10.79 3.81
CA ILE A 184 -3.71 -11.04 2.36
C ILE A 184 -2.62 -10.18 1.70
N LEU A 185 -2.54 -8.89 2.04
CA LEU A 185 -1.48 -8.00 1.53
C LEU A 185 -0.09 -8.57 1.83
N ASN A 186 0.19 -8.90 3.09
CA ASN A 186 1.49 -9.38 3.54
C ASN A 186 1.89 -10.69 2.85
N LEU A 187 0.96 -11.65 2.78
CA LEU A 187 1.21 -12.94 2.15
C LEU A 187 1.51 -12.76 0.65
N SER A 188 0.83 -11.83 0.00
CA SER A 188 0.96 -11.58 -1.44
C SER A 188 2.25 -10.84 -1.77
N ASP A 189 2.62 -9.81 -1.00
CA ASP A 189 3.91 -9.12 -1.14
C ASP A 189 5.09 -10.08 -0.89
N TRP A 190 4.97 -10.94 0.12
CA TRP A 190 5.98 -11.95 0.40
C TRP A 190 6.11 -12.96 -0.75
N LYS A 191 5.01 -13.50 -1.28
CA LYS A 191 5.03 -14.45 -2.40
C LYS A 191 5.65 -13.85 -3.67
N ALA A 192 5.28 -12.62 -4.03
CA ALA A 192 5.88 -11.89 -5.14
C ALA A 192 7.39 -11.67 -4.92
N SER A 193 7.77 -11.29 -3.69
CA SER A 193 9.17 -11.07 -3.32
C SER A 193 10.04 -12.35 -3.32
N GLU A 194 9.50 -13.49 -2.91
CA GLU A 194 10.22 -14.78 -2.96
C GLU A 194 10.38 -15.29 -4.40
N GLY A 195 9.38 -15.07 -5.27
CA GLY A 195 9.48 -15.38 -6.69
C GLY A 195 10.64 -14.66 -7.39
N TYR A 196 10.97 -13.44 -6.95
CA TYR A 196 12.14 -12.69 -7.42
C TYR A 196 13.47 -13.35 -7.03
N LYS A 197 13.63 -13.82 -5.78
CA LYS A 197 14.89 -14.43 -5.30
C LYS A 197 15.27 -15.73 -6.01
N ARG A 198 14.33 -16.36 -6.73
CA ARG A 198 14.54 -17.61 -7.45
C ARG A 198 14.94 -17.43 -8.92
N LYS A 199 15.02 -16.18 -9.40
CA LYS A 199 15.49 -15.82 -10.75
C LYS A 199 16.92 -15.30 -10.67
#